data_AF-A0AAI9UX76-F1
#
_entry.id   AF-A0AAI9UX76-F1
#
_cell.length_a   1.000
_cell.length_b   1.000
_cell.length_c   1.000
_cell.angle_alpha   90.00
_cell.angle_beta   90.00
_cell.angle_gamma   90.00
#
_symmetry.space_group_name_H-M   'P 1'
#
loop_
_entity.id
_entity.type
_entity.pdbx_description
1 polymer ?
#
loop_
_entity_poly.entity_id
_entity_poly.type
_entity_poly.pdbx_seq_one_letter_code
_entity_poly.pdbx_strand_id
1 'polypeptide(L)'
;MIQPTTSMALARGLDPGTTPKIPYPFQNLPFDIHYQITVYLEYADIFKLSATNHFLHEHLNVQTLIPKHQRNQYLYKTERYGYRYGRRGFGGRWPCYECGRIQERKCFGDRMRRYEKSWFRKSLMMRRCWDCAVRERWYGHLQPTKKGGEVFYLCWRCGE
;
A
#
# COMPACT_ATOMS: atom_id res chain seq x y z
N MET A 1 -26.06 -25.89 59.69
CA MET A 1 -25.97 -24.47 60.06
C MET A 1 -24.91 -23.82 59.16
N ILE A 2 -25.30 -22.73 58.45
CA ILE A 2 -24.48 -21.64 57.86
C ILE A 2 -23.57 -22.04 56.67
N GLN A 3 -24.11 -22.11 55.43
CA GLN A 3 -24.24 -21.09 54.35
C GLN A 3 -23.05 -20.99 53.37
N PRO A 4 -23.30 -21.11 52.04
CA PRO A 4 -22.31 -20.85 51.00
C PRO A 4 -22.23 -19.36 50.65
N THR A 5 -21.03 -18.81 50.55
CA THR A 5 -20.79 -17.43 50.10
C THR A 5 -20.98 -17.29 48.60
N THR A 6 -22.14 -16.76 48.23
CA THR A 6 -22.46 -16.19 46.93
C THR A 6 -21.64 -14.92 46.72
N SER A 7 -20.67 -14.92 45.80
CA SER A 7 -20.03 -13.69 45.32
C SER A 7 -20.70 -13.24 44.03
N MET A 8 -21.70 -12.37 44.19
CA MET A 8 -22.30 -11.56 43.13
C MET A 8 -21.30 -10.48 42.70
N ALA A 9 -20.69 -10.63 41.52
CA ALA A 9 -20.07 -9.52 40.81
C ALA A 9 -21.09 -8.96 39.80
N LEU A 10 -21.84 -7.97 40.29
CA LEU A 10 -22.55 -6.90 39.60
C LEU A 10 -22.49 -6.90 38.06
N ALA A 11 -23.59 -7.38 37.46
CA ALA A 11 -24.00 -6.97 36.13
C ALA A 11 -24.33 -5.47 36.15
N ARG A 12 -23.41 -4.64 35.64
CA ARG A 12 -23.70 -3.24 35.32
C ARG A 12 -24.69 -3.21 34.14
N GLY A 13 -25.70 -2.36 34.26
CA GLY A 13 -26.85 -2.25 33.38
C GLY A 13 -26.51 -2.31 31.89
N LEU A 14 -27.13 -3.27 31.22
CA LEU A 14 -27.23 -3.32 29.77
C LEU A 14 -28.54 -2.61 29.40
N ASP A 15 -28.44 -1.52 28.66
CA ASP A 15 -29.60 -0.88 28.02
C ASP A 15 -30.31 -1.90 27.12
N PRO A 16 -31.65 -2.06 27.23
CA PRO A 16 -32.43 -3.00 26.43
C PRO A 16 -32.62 -2.48 24.99
N GLY A 17 -31.53 -2.40 24.25
CA GLY A 17 -31.50 -1.89 22.88
C GLY A 17 -30.12 -1.94 22.23
N THR A 18 -29.06 -2.10 23.02
CA THR A 18 -27.71 -2.29 22.49
C THR A 18 -27.43 -3.78 22.38
N THR A 19 -27.65 -4.36 21.20
CA THR A 19 -27.13 -5.70 20.90
C THR A 19 -25.64 -5.70 21.25
N PRO A 20 -25.14 -6.66 22.06
CA PRO A 20 -23.72 -6.74 22.33
C PRO A 20 -23.03 -6.85 20.97
N LYS A 21 -22.19 -5.86 20.63
CA LYS A 21 -21.36 -5.93 19.43
C LYS A 21 -20.48 -7.15 19.62
N ILE A 22 -20.87 -8.27 19.00
CA ILE A 22 -20.07 -9.48 18.98
C ILE A 22 -18.71 -9.03 18.43
N PRO A 23 -17.64 -9.09 19.23
CA PRO A 23 -16.34 -8.65 18.75
C PRO A 23 -16.02 -9.52 17.53
N TYR A 24 -15.59 -8.88 16.43
CA TYR A 24 -15.30 -9.60 15.20
C TYR A 24 -14.36 -10.76 15.52
N PRO A 25 -14.80 -12.03 15.43
CA PRO A 25 -14.05 -13.17 15.96
C PRO A 25 -12.68 -13.29 15.28
N PHE A 26 -12.59 -12.82 14.03
CA PHE A 26 -11.33 -12.70 13.30
C PHE A 26 -10.36 -11.68 13.91
N GLN A 27 -10.84 -10.53 14.39
CA GLN A 27 -9.99 -9.48 14.96
C GLN A 27 -9.34 -9.91 16.28
N ASN A 28 -9.99 -10.80 17.03
CA ASN A 28 -9.49 -11.32 18.30
C ASN A 28 -8.46 -12.45 18.17
N LEU A 29 -8.17 -12.90 16.94
CA LEU A 29 -7.12 -13.88 16.74
C LEU A 29 -5.75 -13.28 17.10
N PRO A 30 -4.81 -14.10 17.63
CA PRO A 30 -3.44 -13.67 17.80
C PRO A 30 -2.82 -13.20 16.47
N PHE A 31 -1.96 -12.19 16.53
CA PHE A 31 -1.32 -11.61 15.34
C PHE A 31 -0.57 -12.65 14.50
N ASP A 32 0.05 -13.65 15.14
CA ASP A 32 0.75 -14.74 14.43
C ASP A 32 -0.18 -15.51 13.48
N ILE A 33 -1.45 -15.67 13.86
CA ILE A 33 -2.47 -16.31 13.02
C ILE A 33 -2.83 -15.38 11.86
N HIS A 34 -3.00 -14.07 12.10
CA HIS A 34 -3.20 -13.11 11.01
C HIS A 34 -2.03 -13.15 10.02
N TYR A 35 -0.81 -13.17 10.52
CA TYR A 35 0.39 -13.25 9.71
C TYR A 35 0.42 -14.54 8.87
N GLN A 36 0.15 -15.71 9.46
CA GLN A 36 0.08 -16.96 8.70
C GLN A 36 -1.00 -16.93 7.62
N ILE A 37 -2.17 -16.35 7.90
CA ILE A 37 -3.22 -16.19 6.89
C ILE A 37 -2.72 -15.34 5.72
N THR A 38 -1.95 -14.27 5.98
CA THR A 38 -1.41 -13.44 4.88
C THR A 38 -0.48 -14.20 3.94
N VAL A 39 0.18 -15.28 4.38
CA VAL A 39 1.04 -16.11 3.51
C VAL A 39 0.24 -16.77 2.38
N TYR A 40 -1.05 -17.04 2.60
CA TYR A 40 -1.94 -17.68 1.63
C TYR A 40 -2.74 -16.68 0.78
N LEU A 41 -2.60 -15.38 1.03
CA LEU A 41 -3.37 -14.34 0.34
C LEU A 41 -2.53 -13.66 -0.74
N GLU A 42 -3.19 -13.24 -1.82
CA GLU A 42 -2.56 -12.38 -2.81
C GLU A 42 -2.42 -10.93 -2.29
N TYR A 43 -1.53 -10.15 -2.91
CA TYR A 43 -1.32 -8.74 -2.56
C TYR A 43 -2.61 -7.92 -2.52
N ALA A 44 -3.52 -8.16 -3.46
CA ALA A 44 -4.81 -7.48 -3.52
C ALA A 44 -5.65 -7.75 -2.27
N ASP A 45 -5.63 -8.98 -1.78
CA ASP A 45 -6.49 -9.43 -0.70
C ASP A 45 -5.90 -9.04 0.66
N ILE A 46 -4.58 -9.06 0.82
CA ILE A 46 -3.91 -8.50 2.00
C ILE A 46 -4.16 -7.00 2.10
N PHE A 47 -4.10 -6.28 0.96
CA PHE A 47 -4.42 -4.85 0.95
C PHE A 47 -5.87 -4.58 1.36
N LYS A 48 -6.84 -5.34 0.82
CA LYS A 48 -8.25 -5.24 1.24
C LYS A 48 -8.40 -5.58 2.72
N LEU A 49 -7.75 -6.64 3.20
CA LEU A 49 -7.78 -7.08 4.60
C LEU A 49 -7.29 -5.97 5.53
N SER A 50 -6.17 -5.34 5.20
CA SER A 50 -5.63 -4.19 5.96
C SER A 50 -6.56 -2.97 5.96
N ALA A 51 -7.50 -2.88 5.02
CA ALA A 51 -8.47 -1.78 4.95
C ALA A 51 -9.80 -2.10 5.66
N THR A 52 -10.00 -3.32 6.17
CA THR A 52 -11.27 -3.72 6.79
C THR A 52 -11.49 -3.13 8.19
N ASN A 53 -10.43 -2.96 8.98
CA ASN A 53 -10.51 -2.38 10.32
C ASN A 53 -9.19 -1.67 10.70
N HIS A 54 -9.27 -0.82 11.73
CA HIS A 54 -8.13 -0.02 12.20
C HIS A 54 -6.97 -0.89 12.74
N PHE A 55 -7.30 -1.94 13.50
CA PHE A 55 -6.30 -2.82 14.09
C PHE A 55 -5.40 -3.48 13.02
N LEU A 56 -6.01 -4.09 12.00
CA LEU A 56 -5.32 -4.70 10.88
C LEU A 56 -4.62 -3.65 10.02
N HIS A 57 -5.18 -2.44 9.89
CA HIS A 57 -4.51 -1.35 9.19
C HIS A 57 -3.16 -0.98 9.83
N GLU A 58 -3.13 -0.91 11.16
CA GLU A 58 -1.93 -0.56 11.93
C GLU A 58 -0.90 -1.70 11.98
N HIS A 59 -1.37 -2.94 12.12
CA HIS A 59 -0.48 -4.09 12.38
C HIS A 59 -0.08 -4.84 11.10
N LEU A 60 -0.93 -4.87 10.06
CA LEU A 60 -0.60 -5.50 8.77
C LEU A 60 0.02 -4.48 7.82
N ASN A 61 1.31 -4.19 8.00
CA ASN A 61 2.03 -3.39 7.04
C ASN A 61 2.27 -4.20 5.75
N VAL A 62 1.37 -4.02 4.78
CA VAL A 62 1.39 -4.67 3.47
C VAL A 62 2.74 -4.53 2.75
N GLN A 63 3.47 -3.43 3.00
CA GLN A 63 4.76 -3.20 2.35
C GLN A 63 5.90 -4.05 2.90
N THR A 64 5.82 -4.46 4.17
CA THR A 64 6.84 -5.30 4.83
C THR A 64 6.49 -6.78 4.72
N LEU A 65 5.21 -7.12 4.76
CA LEU A 65 4.74 -8.50 4.68
C LEU A 65 4.95 -9.12 3.30
N ILE A 66 4.82 -8.32 2.24
CA ILE A 66 4.80 -8.84 0.88
C ILE A 66 6.11 -8.49 0.15
N PRO A 67 6.77 -9.48 -0.46
CA PRO A 67 7.94 -9.21 -1.29
C PRO A 67 7.64 -8.19 -2.39
N LYS A 68 8.57 -7.26 -2.57
CA LYS A 68 8.49 -6.18 -3.57
C LYS A 68 8.14 -6.66 -4.98
N HIS A 69 8.61 -7.84 -5.39
CA HIS A 69 8.32 -8.39 -6.71
C HIS A 69 6.83 -8.72 -6.90
N GLN A 70 6.16 -9.28 -5.89
CA GLN A 70 4.73 -9.61 -5.97
C GLN A 70 3.87 -8.34 -6.02
N ARG A 71 4.20 -7.35 -5.17
CA ARG A 71 3.58 -6.03 -5.21
C ARG A 71 3.72 -5.39 -6.60
N ASN A 72 4.92 -5.41 -7.16
CA ASN A 72 5.18 -4.82 -8.48
C ASN A 72 4.44 -5.56 -9.59
N GLN A 73 4.31 -6.89 -9.49
CA GLN A 73 3.53 -7.69 -10.41
C GLN A 73 2.04 -7.33 -10.35
N TYR A 74 1.48 -7.14 -9.16
CA TYR A 74 0.10 -6.68 -8.99
C TYR A 74 -0.11 -5.30 -9.61
N LEU A 75 0.71 -4.31 -9.24
CA LEU A 75 0.61 -2.94 -9.78
C LEU A 75 0.70 -2.91 -11.31
N TYR A 76 1.59 -3.72 -11.88
CA TYR A 76 1.73 -3.86 -13.33
C TYR A 76 0.48 -4.47 -13.98
N LYS A 77 -0.05 -5.56 -13.42
CA LYS A 77 -1.28 -6.21 -13.91
C LYS A 77 -2.45 -5.22 -13.87
N THR A 78 -2.63 -4.49 -12.76
CA THR A 78 -3.71 -3.50 -12.59
C THR A 78 -3.56 -2.32 -13.55
N GLU A 79 -2.36 -1.79 -13.73
CA GLU A 79 -2.09 -0.70 -14.67
C GLU A 79 -2.44 -1.11 -16.11
N ARG A 80 -2.00 -2.31 -16.52
CA ARG A 80 -2.21 -2.83 -17.88
C ARG A 80 -3.65 -3.26 -18.13
N TYR A 81 -4.34 -3.79 -17.11
CA TYR A 81 -5.76 -4.13 -17.18
C TYR A 81 -6.57 -2.90 -17.58
N GLY A 82 -6.35 -1.76 -16.91
CA GLY A 82 -6.99 -0.50 -17.30
C GLY A 82 -6.83 -0.19 -18.79
N TYR A 83 -5.58 -0.19 -19.26
CA TYR A 83 -5.25 0.15 -20.64
C TYR A 83 -6.00 -0.73 -21.66
N ARG A 84 -6.13 -2.03 -21.38
CA ARG A 84 -6.82 -2.99 -22.27
C ARG A 84 -8.33 -2.69 -22.40
N TYR A 85 -8.97 -2.20 -21.35
CA TYR A 85 -10.41 -1.93 -21.33
C TYR A 85 -10.75 -0.44 -21.52
N GLY A 86 -9.84 0.35 -22.09
CA GLY A 86 -10.05 1.78 -22.34
C GLY A 86 -10.18 2.63 -21.07
N ARG A 87 -9.89 2.07 -19.89
CA ARG A 87 -9.89 2.80 -18.62
C ARG A 87 -8.46 3.22 -18.29
N ARG A 88 -8.24 4.42 -17.75
CA ARG A 88 -6.94 4.72 -17.15
C ARG A 88 -6.84 3.87 -15.88
N GLY A 89 -5.97 2.85 -15.81
CA GLY A 89 -6.01 1.80 -14.78
C GLY A 89 -6.23 2.27 -13.34
N PHE A 90 -5.51 3.32 -12.91
CA PHE A 90 -5.71 3.95 -11.60
C PHE A 90 -6.42 5.31 -11.68
N GLY A 91 -7.37 5.49 -12.59
CA GLY A 91 -8.11 6.74 -12.79
C GLY A 91 -7.22 7.89 -13.26
N GLY A 92 -6.16 7.60 -14.03
CA GLY A 92 -5.20 8.60 -14.50
C GLY A 92 -4.05 8.87 -13.52
N ARG A 93 -4.03 8.19 -12.37
CA ARG A 93 -2.86 8.07 -11.49
C ARG A 93 -1.96 6.94 -11.95
N TRP A 94 -0.73 6.91 -11.45
CA TRP A 94 0.31 5.96 -11.82
C TRP A 94 0.97 5.33 -10.60
N PRO A 95 1.33 4.03 -10.66
CA PRO A 95 2.06 3.38 -9.59
C PRO A 95 3.54 3.78 -9.60
N CYS A 96 4.11 3.94 -8.41
CA CYS A 96 5.55 3.90 -8.20
C CYS A 96 5.96 2.47 -7.83
N TYR A 97 6.82 1.83 -8.63
CA TYR A 97 7.27 0.46 -8.41
C TYR A 97 8.33 0.32 -7.30
N GLU A 98 8.76 1.46 -6.72
CA GLU A 98 9.65 1.47 -5.56
C GLU A 98 8.90 1.53 -4.23
N CYS A 99 8.10 2.57 -4.02
CA CYS A 99 7.36 2.75 -2.78
C CYS A 99 5.96 2.11 -2.81
N GLY A 100 5.54 1.56 -3.95
CA GLY A 100 4.22 0.92 -4.11
C GLY A 100 3.04 1.89 -4.11
N ARG A 101 3.26 3.20 -3.94
CA ARG A 101 2.19 4.21 -3.86
C ARG A 101 1.65 4.54 -5.26
N ILE A 102 0.34 4.74 -5.34
CA ILE A 102 -0.35 5.24 -6.53
C ILE A 102 -0.41 6.77 -6.41
N GLN A 103 0.20 7.48 -7.35
CA GLN A 103 0.32 8.94 -7.30
C GLN A 103 -0.16 9.60 -8.59
N GLU A 104 -0.45 10.89 -8.52
CA GLU A 104 -0.75 11.70 -9.71
C GLU A 104 0.46 11.78 -10.66
N ARG A 105 0.19 11.98 -11.96
CA ARG A 105 1.25 12.05 -12.99
C ARG A 105 2.28 13.14 -12.70
N LYS A 106 1.89 14.25 -12.05
CA LYS A 106 2.77 15.37 -11.68
C LYS A 106 3.87 14.98 -10.68
N CYS A 107 3.65 13.90 -9.92
CA CYS A 107 4.64 13.37 -8.98
C CYS A 107 5.77 12.60 -9.66
N PHE A 108 5.75 12.46 -10.99
CA PHE A 108 6.77 11.75 -11.76
C PHE A 108 7.55 12.73 -12.63
N GLY A 109 8.87 12.53 -12.72
CA GLY A 109 9.70 13.31 -13.64
C GLY A 109 9.32 13.07 -15.10
N ASP A 110 9.55 14.05 -15.97
CA ASP A 110 9.07 14.05 -17.36
C ASP A 110 9.55 12.84 -18.17
N ARG A 111 10.78 12.39 -17.91
CA ARG A 111 11.36 11.19 -18.52
C ARG A 111 10.53 9.94 -18.17
N MET A 112 10.07 9.84 -16.93
CA MET A 112 9.21 8.75 -16.45
C MET A 112 7.80 8.84 -17.02
N ARG A 113 7.37 10.04 -17.45
CA ARG A 113 6.07 10.27 -18.09
C ARG A 113 6.01 9.92 -19.57
N ARG A 114 7.14 10.02 -20.28
CA ARG A 114 7.19 9.76 -21.73
C ARG A 114 7.39 8.29 -22.10
N TYR A 115 7.89 7.48 -21.18
CA TYR A 115 8.33 6.11 -21.47
C TYR A 115 7.18 5.10 -21.37
N GLU A 116 6.29 5.09 -22.36
CA GLU A 116 5.07 4.27 -22.33
C GLU A 116 5.06 3.10 -23.34
N LYS A 117 6.05 2.96 -24.25
CA LYS A 117 5.85 2.13 -25.46
C LYS A 117 7.06 1.34 -26.00
N SER A 118 7.92 0.77 -25.16
CA SER A 118 8.89 -0.22 -25.66
C SER A 118 8.54 -1.60 -25.14
N TRP A 119 7.94 -2.44 -25.97
CA TRP A 119 7.69 -3.86 -25.69
C TRP A 119 9.01 -4.62 -25.40
N PHE A 120 10.12 -4.12 -25.95
CA PHE A 120 11.47 -4.67 -25.76
C PHE A 120 12.17 -4.21 -24.47
N ARG A 121 11.68 -3.19 -23.77
CA ARG A 121 12.30 -2.72 -22.53
C ARG A 121 11.32 -2.90 -21.39
N LYS A 122 11.76 -3.63 -20.35
CA LYS A 122 11.16 -3.80 -19.00
C LYS A 122 10.82 -2.49 -18.26
N SER A 123 10.79 -1.36 -18.96
CA SER A 123 10.72 0.03 -18.51
C SER A 123 9.47 0.40 -17.70
N LEU A 124 8.33 -0.25 -17.94
CA LEU A 124 7.14 -0.02 -17.09
C LEU A 124 7.41 -0.45 -15.64
N MET A 125 8.12 -1.56 -15.42
CA MET A 125 8.47 -2.05 -14.07
C MET A 125 9.47 -1.16 -13.31
N MET A 126 9.98 -0.12 -13.98
CA MET A 126 11.01 0.79 -13.46
C MET A 126 10.45 2.18 -13.13
N ARG A 127 9.15 2.43 -13.32
CA ARG A 127 8.58 3.76 -13.05
C ARG A 127 8.65 4.08 -11.56
N ARG A 128 9.25 5.23 -11.25
CA ARG A 128 9.45 5.71 -9.88
C ARG A 128 8.89 7.11 -9.75
N CYS A 129 8.23 7.40 -8.64
CA CYS A 129 7.89 8.78 -8.29
C CYS A 129 9.19 9.58 -8.15
N TRP A 130 9.08 10.90 -8.28
CA TRP A 130 10.19 11.83 -8.23
C TRP A 130 11.08 11.58 -7.01
N ASP A 131 10.49 11.48 -5.82
CA ASP A 131 11.24 11.31 -4.57
C ASP A 131 12.01 9.99 -4.54
N CYS A 132 11.39 8.89 -4.99
CA CYS A 132 12.07 7.60 -5.07
C CYS A 132 13.18 7.59 -6.13
N ALA A 133 12.98 8.28 -7.25
CA ALA A 133 13.98 8.40 -8.30
C ALA A 133 15.17 9.28 -7.88
N VAL A 134 14.93 10.37 -7.15
CA VAL A 134 15.96 11.23 -6.56
C VAL A 134 16.77 10.45 -5.52
N ARG A 135 16.08 9.83 -4.55
CA ARG A 135 16.71 9.05 -3.47
C ARG A 135 17.60 7.93 -3.98
N GLU A 136 17.17 7.24 -5.05
CA GLU A 136 17.97 6.19 -5.68
C GLU A 136 18.91 6.67 -6.78
N ARG A 137 19.09 7.99 -6.94
CA ARG A 137 20.05 8.57 -7.88
C ARG A 137 19.84 8.13 -9.34
N TRP A 138 18.57 7.98 -9.74
CA TRP A 138 18.19 7.67 -11.12
C TRP A 138 18.44 8.83 -12.09
N TYR A 139 18.65 10.02 -11.54
CA TYR A 139 19.04 11.21 -12.26
C TYR A 139 20.53 11.48 -12.02
N GLY A 140 21.25 11.81 -13.08
CA GLY A 140 22.69 12.08 -13.00
C GLY A 140 23.01 13.27 -12.11
N HIS A 141 24.18 13.23 -11.48
CA HIS A 141 24.64 14.31 -10.60
C HIS A 141 24.76 15.64 -11.36
N LEU A 142 24.05 16.67 -10.88
CA LEU A 142 23.99 18.00 -11.50
C LEU A 142 23.58 17.96 -12.98
N GLN A 143 22.88 16.91 -13.41
CA GLN A 143 22.35 16.81 -14.76
C GLN A 143 20.95 17.43 -14.81
N PRO A 144 20.64 18.23 -15.84
CA PRO A 144 19.35 18.87 -15.98
C PRO A 144 18.24 17.83 -16.13
N THR A 145 17.30 17.83 -15.19
CA THR A 145 16.17 16.89 -15.16
C THR A 145 14.87 17.66 -15.13
N LYS A 146 13.92 17.32 -16.01
CA LYS A 146 12.62 18.02 -16.08
C LYS A 146 11.54 17.38 -15.22
N LYS A 147 10.78 18.20 -14.49
CA LYS A 147 9.56 17.81 -13.80
C LYS A 147 8.54 18.93 -13.95
N GLY A 148 7.38 18.62 -14.54
CA GLY A 148 6.32 19.62 -14.68
C GLY A 148 6.69 20.79 -15.60
N GLY A 149 7.67 20.63 -16.48
CA GLY A 149 8.18 21.70 -17.34
C GLY A 149 9.37 22.47 -16.76
N GLU A 150 9.56 22.43 -15.44
CA GLU A 150 10.70 23.04 -14.76
C GLU A 150 11.95 22.17 -14.84
N VAL A 151 13.13 22.79 -14.82
CA VAL A 151 14.44 22.12 -14.87
C VAL A 151 15.05 22.11 -13.47
N PHE A 152 15.39 20.91 -12.99
CA PHE A 152 16.03 20.68 -11.71
C PHE A 152 17.45 20.15 -11.92
N TYR A 153 18.38 20.60 -11.07
CA TYR A 153 19.74 20.08 -10.99
C TYR A 153 19.90 19.34 -9.67
N LEU A 154 19.93 18.01 -9.73
CA LEU A 154 19.93 17.19 -8.53
C LEU A 154 21.37 16.95 -8.06
N CYS A 155 21.71 17.53 -6.91
CA CYS A 155 22.97 17.27 -6.23
C CYS A 155 22.82 16.04 -5.33
N TRP A 156 23.72 15.05 -5.46
CA TRP A 156 23.68 13.83 -4.64
C TRP A 156 24.18 14.04 -3.21
N ARG A 157 24.77 15.20 -2.91
CA ARG A 157 25.28 15.58 -1.58
C ARG A 157 24.40 16.59 -0.85
N CYS A 158 23.56 17.32 -1.57
CA CYS A 158 22.92 18.54 -1.09
C CYS A 158 21.42 18.36 -0.79
N GLY A 159 20.92 17.12 -0.82
CA GLY A 159 19.47 16.84 -0.84
C GLY A 159 19.11 15.49 -0.26
N GLU A 160 19.67 15.16 0.90
CA GLU A 160 19.07 14.18 1.81
C GLU A 160 18.00 14.85 2.69
#